data_AF-A0A0V8RW05-F1
#
_entry.id   AF-A0A0V8RW05-F1
#
_cell.length_a   1.000
_cell.length_b   1.000
_cell.length_c   1.000
_cell.angle_alpha   90.00
_cell.angle_beta   90.00
_cell.angle_gamma   90.00
#
_symmetry.space_group_name_H-M   'P 1'
#
loop_
_entity.id
_entity.type
_entity.pdbx_description
1 polymer ?
#
loop_
_entity_poly.entity_id
_entity_poly.type
_entity_poly.pdbx_seq_one_letter_code
_entity_poly.pdbx_strand_id
1 'polypeptide(L)' 'MSERSGHEYTAFIPESLYKRISREIRREKYVTPYMLSEKYDMTVSLAKQVLRRLEKEGIVELYAPNRRAPIYIVKEGK' A
#
# COMPACT_ATOMS: atom_id res chain seq x y z
N MET A 1 19.39 9.40 9.81
CA MET A 1 18.05 10.01 9.88
C MET A 1 17.66 10.34 8.45
N SER A 2 16.74 9.59 7.82
CA SER A 2 16.35 9.89 6.44
C SER A 2 15.78 11.29 6.37
N GLU A 3 16.39 12.10 5.52
CA GLU A 3 15.88 13.38 5.05
C GLU A 3 14.42 13.16 4.67
N ARG A 4 13.49 13.78 5.39
CA ARG A 4 12.07 13.76 5.02
C ARG A 4 11.93 14.68 3.82
N SER A 5 12.31 14.19 2.65
CA SER A 5 11.75 14.63 1.38
C SER A 5 10.24 14.64 1.57
N GLY A 6 9.59 15.78 1.32
CA GLY A 6 8.14 15.84 1.39
C GLY A 6 7.57 14.82 0.42
N HIS A 7 6.72 13.91 0.90
CA HIS A 7 6.11 12.88 0.06
C HIS A 7 5.50 13.53 -1.18
N GLU A 8 5.85 13.03 -2.36
CA GLU A 8 5.30 13.48 -3.64
C GLU A 8 3.75 13.41 -3.64
N TYR A 9 3.17 12.42 -2.93
CA TYR A 9 1.72 12.21 -2.85
C TYR A 9 1.17 12.34 -1.42
N THR A 10 0.47 13.45 -1.14
CA THR A 10 -0.08 13.75 0.19
C THR A 10 -1.60 13.59 0.30
N ALA A 11 -2.37 13.98 -0.72
CA ALA A 11 -3.84 14.04 -0.64
C ALA A 11 -4.59 13.10 -1.60
N PHE A 12 -3.97 12.73 -2.74
CA PHE A 12 -4.62 11.95 -3.78
C PHE A 12 -3.61 11.03 -4.47
N ILE A 13 -4.05 9.82 -4.84
CA ILE A 13 -3.26 8.89 -5.64
C ILE A 13 -3.75 8.89 -7.09
N PRO A 14 -2.90 9.23 -8.08
CA PRO A 14 -3.26 9.11 -9.49
C PRO A 14 -3.64 7.67 -9.84
N GLU A 15 -4.66 7.50 -10.68
CA GLU A 15 -5.13 6.17 -11.08
C GLU A 15 -4.05 5.36 -11.85
N SER A 16 -3.15 6.04 -12.57
CA SER A 16 -1.98 5.44 -13.20
C SER A 16 -1.02 4.81 -12.19
N LEU A 17 -0.74 5.52 -11.10
CA LEU A 17 0.09 5.03 -10.00
C LEU A 17 -0.61 3.88 -9.27
N TYR A 18 -1.91 4.00 -9.00
CA TYR A 18 -2.71 2.92 -8.39
C TYR A 18 -2.62 1.62 -9.21
N LYS A 19 -2.82 1.69 -10.54
CA LYS A 19 -2.70 0.54 -11.45
C LYS A 19 -1.28 -0.05 -11.52
N ARG A 20 -0.26 0.76 -11.27
CA ARG A 20 1.12 0.28 -11.16
C ARG A 20 1.30 -0.50 -9.86
N ILE A 21 0.88 0.08 -8.73
CA ILE A 21 0.93 -0.56 -7.41
C ILE A 21 0.19 -1.89 -7.42
N SER A 22 -1.04 -1.94 -7.95
CA SER A 22 -1.87 -3.15 -7.96
C SER A 22 -1.28 -4.31 -8.78
N ARG A 23 -0.41 -4.01 -9.76
CA ARG A 23 0.34 -5.02 -10.52
C ARG A 23 1.60 -5.46 -9.79
N GLU A 24 2.36 -4.51 -9.24
CA GLU A 24 3.63 -4.80 -8.57
C GLU A 24 3.42 -5.56 -7.26
N ILE A 25 2.40 -5.20 -6.48
CA ILE A 25 2.10 -5.85 -5.20
C ILE A 25 1.81 -7.34 -5.34
N ARG A 26 1.25 -7.79 -6.46
CA ARG A 26 0.95 -9.22 -6.70
C ARG A 26 2.19 -10.12 -6.66
N ARG A 27 3.38 -9.55 -6.75
CA ARG A 27 4.67 -10.28 -6.66
C ARG A 27 5.19 -10.39 -5.22
N GLU A 28 4.62 -9.62 -4.30
CA GLU A 28 5.00 -9.60 -2.90
C GLU A 28 4.25 -10.72 -2.14
N LYS A 29 4.84 -11.24 -1.06
CA LYS A 29 4.13 -12.19 -0.17
C LYS A 29 3.20 -11.48 0.81
N TYR A 30 3.64 -10.33 1.30
CA TYR A 30 2.92 -9.48 2.24
C TYR A 30 3.24 -8.02 1.96
N VAL A 31 2.39 -7.13 2.45
CA VAL A 31 2.54 -5.70 2.32
C VAL A 31 2.09 -5.00 3.60
N THR A 32 2.72 -3.87 3.90
CA THR A 32 2.32 -2.99 5.02
C THR A 32 2.22 -1.54 4.52
N PRO A 33 1.52 -0.65 5.24
CA PRO A 33 1.46 0.76 4.84
C PRO A 33 2.83 1.43 4.77
N TYR A 34 3.78 1.04 5.63
CA TYR A 34 5.13 1.61 5.62
C TYR A 34 5.90 1.21 4.36
N MET A 35 5.79 -0.05 3.93
CA MET A 35 6.43 -0.50 2.68
C MET A 35 5.92 0.27 1.46
N LEU A 36 4.61 0.53 1.37
CA LEU A 36 4.03 1.35 0.30
C LEU A 36 4.46 2.81 0.39
N SER A 37 4.45 3.37 1.60
CA SER A 37 4.84 4.74 1.88
C SER A 37 6.28 5.02 1.42
N GLU A 38 7.20 4.12 1.75
CA GLU A 38 8.62 4.23 1.37
C GLU A 38 8.82 3.94 -0.13
N LYS A 39 8.19 2.90 -0.69
CA LYS A 39 8.41 2.47 -2.08
C LYS A 39 7.85 3.45 -3.13
N TYR A 40 6.77 4.15 -2.79
CA TYR A 40 6.04 5.02 -3.73
C TYR A 40 5.99 6.48 -3.28
N ASP A 41 6.85 6.86 -2.32
CA ASP A 41 6.95 8.21 -1.75
C ASP A 41 5.58 8.86 -1.46
N MET A 42 4.76 8.13 -0.72
CA MET A 42 3.41 8.57 -0.35
C MET A 42 3.24 8.60 1.15
N THR A 43 2.32 9.42 1.65
CA THR A 43 2.04 9.42 3.09
C THR A 43 1.49 8.08 3.56
N VAL A 44 1.77 7.72 4.82
CA VAL A 44 1.22 6.51 5.46
C VAL A 44 -0.31 6.48 5.41
N SER A 45 -0.96 7.65 5.50
CA SER A 45 -2.41 7.78 5.35
C SER A 45 -2.90 7.34 3.97
N LEU A 46 -2.21 7.78 2.91
CA LEU A 46 -2.51 7.39 1.53
C LEU A 46 -2.23 5.90 1.30
N ALA A 47 -1.10 5.39 1.80
CA ALA A 47 -0.78 3.96 1.74
C ALA A 47 -1.87 3.09 2.39
N LYS A 48 -2.40 3.51 3.56
CA LYS A 48 -3.54 2.85 4.21
C LYS A 48 -4.81 2.90 3.35
N GLN A 49 -5.07 4.00 2.64
CA GLN A 49 -6.21 4.09 1.70
C GLN A 49 -6.04 3.13 0.53
N VAL A 50 -4.85 3.05 -0.05
CA VAL A 50 -4.51 2.15 -1.16
C VAL A 50 -4.72 0.69 -0.74
N LEU A 51 -4.22 0.28 0.42
CA LEU A 51 -4.39 -1.08 0.94
C LEU A 51 -5.85 -1.46 1.14
N ARG A 52 -6.65 -0.56 1.72
CA ARG A 52 -8.10 -0.78 1.85
C ARG A 52 -8.80 -0.93 0.49
N ARG A 53 -8.34 -0.22 -0.53
CA ARG A 53 -8.90 -0.35 -1.89
C ARG A 53 -8.51 -1.69 -2.50
N LEU A 54 -7.24 -2.10 -2.39
CA LEU A 54 -6.75 -3.40 -2.86
C LEU A 54 -7.44 -4.58 -2.12
N GLU A 55 -7.72 -4.42 -0.84
CA GLU A 55 -8.48 -5.39 -0.03
C GLU A 55 -9.92 -5.53 -0.53
N LYS A 56 -10.61 -4.41 -0.78
CA LYS A 56 -11.96 -4.42 -1.38
C LYS A 56 -11.99 -5.06 -2.77
N GLU A 57 -10.93 -4.90 -3.53
CA GLU A 57 -10.75 -5.52 -4.86
C GLU A 57 -10.28 -6.99 -4.76
N GLY A 58 -10.06 -7.53 -3.55
CA GLY A 58 -9.68 -8.92 -3.32
C GLY A 58 -8.23 -9.25 -3.68
N ILE A 59 -7.39 -8.26 -3.92
CA ILE A 59 -5.97 -8.43 -4.28
C ILE A 59 -5.14 -8.76 -3.04
N VAL A 60 -5.52 -8.20 -1.90
CA VAL A 60 -4.91 -8.48 -0.60
C VAL A 60 -5.98 -8.81 0.43
N GLU A 61 -5.55 -9.37 1.55
CA GLU A 61 -6.38 -9.63 2.72
C GLU A 61 -5.67 -9.15 3.98
N LEU A 62 -6.40 -8.51 4.88
CA LEU A 62 -5.88 -8.14 6.19
C LEU A 62 -5.60 -9.42 7.00
N TYR A 63 -4.32 -9.71 7.23
CA TYR A 63 -3.89 -10.88 7.98
C TYR A 63 -3.76 -10.59 9.47
N ALA A 64 -3.10 -9.48 9.82
CA ALA A 64 -2.90 -9.06 11.19
C ALA A 64 -3.38 -7.60 11.39
N PRO A 65 -4.52 -7.39 12.06
CA PRO A 65 -5.00 -6.06 12.36
C PRO A 65 -4.08 -5.36 13.37
N ASN A 66 -3.64 -4.15 13.04
CA ASN A 66 -2.86 -3.30 13.95
C ASN A 66 -3.14 -1.83 13.63
N ARG A 67 -3.20 -0.97 14.65
CA ARG A 67 -3.45 0.48 14.49
C ARG A 67 -2.32 1.20 13.75
N ARG A 68 -1.07 0.80 13.99
CA ARG A 68 0.13 1.45 13.42
C ARG A 68 0.53 0.81 12.10
N ALA A 69 0.67 -0.52 12.07
CA ALA A 69 1.18 -1.27 10.92
C ALA A 69 0.33 -2.53 10.67
N PRO A 70 -0.89 -2.41 10.11
CA PRO A 70 -1.65 -3.58 9.68
C PRO A 70 -0.86 -4.34 8.62
N ILE A 71 -0.88 -5.67 8.72
CA ILE A 71 -0.20 -6.55 7.77
C ILE A 71 -1.25 -7.14 6.83
N TYR A 72 -1.02 -6.95 5.53
CA TYR A 72 -1.84 -7.51 4.48
C TYR A 72 -1.04 -8.60 3.76
N ILE A 73 -1.70 -9.71 3.45
CA ILE A 73 -1.13 -10.78 2.61
C ILE A 73 -1.72 -10.67 1.21
N VAL A 74 -0.91 -11.00 0.20
CA VAL A 74 -1.36 -11.02 -1.18
C VAL A 74 -2.18 -12.28 -1.41
N LYS A 75 -3.37 -12.11 -1.98
CA LYS A 75 -4.17 -13.25 -2.42
C LYS A 75 -3.60 -13.77 -3.72
N GLU A 76 -3.07 -14.98 -3.70
CA GLU A 76 -2.87 -15.74 -4.92
C GLU A 76 -4.26 -15.92 -5.55
N GLY A 77 -4.47 -15.29 -6.70
CA GLY A 77 -5.69 -15.48 -7.47
C GLY A 77 -5.85 -16.97 -7.72
N LYS A 78 -6.95 -17.54 -7.25
CA LYS A 78 -7.37 -18.88 -7.63
C LYS A 78 -7.73 -18.93 -9.11
#